data_AF-A0A1J4K506-F1
#
_entry.id   AF-A0A1J4K506-F1
#
_cell.length_a   1.000
_cell.length_b   1.000
_cell.length_c   1.000
_cell.angle_alpha   90.00
_cell.angle_beta   90.00
_cell.angle_gamma   90.00
#
_symmetry.space_group_name_H-M   'P 1'
#
loop_
_entity.id
_entity.type
_entity.pdbx_description
1 polymer ?
#
loop_
_entity_poly.entity_id
_entity_poly.type
_entity_poly.pdbx_seq_one_letter_code
_entity_poly.pdbx_strand_id
1 'polypeptide(L)'
;MSFVQEGLLDPSTQDGGKVFFDKEIPLEIKPESEEEENEVFLTRVKIILHENESTGQLENVHLELTTDVDLFFFYEASYNEESYNVLKENQRLEITFDQFPELMKEVLEQYASNSDEYFVTFDRKSDDCCSMLFQQRLRFKCVDIFELEFSPASNDYVHDQIQYRFNLARAEVKSARTELSDLYALLKIKNPNVLKQMRPRK
;
A
#
# COMPACT_ATOMS: atom_id res chain seq x y z
N MET A 1 -18.06 -25.12 6.32
CA MET A 1 -18.60 -23.76 6.11
C MET A 1 -17.80 -22.83 7.00
N SER A 2 -16.88 -22.07 6.43
CA SER A 2 -16.06 -21.12 7.18
C SER A 2 -16.93 -19.90 7.50
N PHE A 3 -17.15 -19.65 8.78
CA PHE A 3 -17.60 -18.35 9.24
C PHE A 3 -16.44 -17.37 9.01
N VAL A 4 -16.45 -16.67 7.87
CA VAL A 4 -15.64 -15.47 7.73
C VAL A 4 -16.23 -14.47 8.72
N GLN A 5 -15.42 -14.06 9.69
CA GLN A 5 -15.82 -13.15 10.75
C GLN A 5 -16.15 -11.80 10.10
N GLU A 6 -17.42 -11.37 10.13
CA GLU A 6 -17.86 -10.05 9.64
C GLU A 6 -16.91 -8.98 10.20
N GLY A 7 -16.26 -8.23 9.31
CA GLY A 7 -15.22 -7.25 9.64
C GLY A 7 -13.78 -7.62 9.27
N LEU A 8 -13.55 -8.80 8.68
CA LEU A 8 -12.25 -9.19 8.08
C LEU A 8 -12.26 -9.21 6.54
N LEU A 9 -13.36 -8.75 5.91
CA LEU A 9 -13.42 -8.60 4.45
C LEU A 9 -12.77 -7.26 4.10
N ASP A 10 -11.73 -7.30 3.26
CA ASP A 10 -11.01 -6.11 2.80
C ASP A 10 -11.94 -5.25 1.92
N PRO A 11 -12.30 -4.01 2.33
CA PRO A 11 -13.14 -3.13 1.53
C PRO A 11 -12.58 -2.88 0.13
N SER A 12 -11.25 -2.94 -0.05
CA SER A 12 -10.56 -2.74 -1.32
C SER A 12 -10.80 -3.82 -2.38
N THR A 13 -11.46 -4.92 -2.01
CA THR A 13 -11.68 -6.07 -2.91
C THR A 13 -13.15 -6.49 -3.00
N GLN A 14 -14.06 -5.73 -2.38
CA GLN A 14 -15.47 -6.09 -2.29
C GLN A 14 -16.19 -6.05 -3.65
N ASP A 15 -15.66 -5.30 -4.59
CA ASP A 15 -16.13 -5.14 -5.96
C ASP A 15 -15.48 -6.12 -6.96
N GLY A 16 -14.74 -7.13 -6.47
CA GLY A 16 -14.12 -8.16 -7.29
C GLY A 16 -12.68 -7.87 -7.71
N GLY A 17 -12.08 -6.78 -7.24
CA GLY A 17 -10.67 -6.47 -7.45
C GLY A 17 -9.72 -7.53 -6.86
N LYS A 18 -8.61 -7.77 -7.54
CA LYS A 18 -7.52 -8.65 -7.07
C LYS A 18 -6.30 -7.82 -6.69
N VAL A 19 -5.79 -8.01 -5.47
CA VAL A 19 -4.54 -7.38 -5.02
C VAL A 19 -3.38 -7.94 -5.84
N PHE A 20 -2.72 -7.06 -6.59
CA PHE A 20 -1.57 -7.36 -7.44
C PHE A 20 -0.25 -6.95 -6.78
N PHE A 21 -0.26 -5.86 -6.04
CA PHE A 21 0.89 -5.38 -5.27
C PHE A 21 0.40 -4.85 -3.91
N ASP A 22 1.15 -5.15 -2.85
CA ASP A 22 0.85 -4.68 -1.50
C ASP A 22 2.13 -4.68 -0.65
N LYS A 23 2.76 -3.52 -0.52
CA LYS A 23 4.00 -3.34 0.25
C LYS A 23 4.06 -1.97 0.91
N GLU A 24 4.78 -1.92 2.03
CA GLU A 24 5.18 -0.68 2.67
C GLU A 24 6.50 -0.17 2.08
N ILE A 25 6.54 1.11 1.72
CA ILE A 25 7.74 1.80 1.23
C ILE A 25 7.92 3.10 2.01
N PRO A 26 9.17 3.53 2.29
CA PRO A 26 9.40 4.87 2.83
C PRO A 26 9.09 5.87 1.73
N LEU A 27 8.01 6.63 1.83
CA LEU A 27 7.57 7.60 0.82
C LEU A 27 7.90 9.02 1.30
N GLU A 28 8.56 9.79 0.45
CA GLU A 28 8.81 11.21 0.68
C GLU A 28 7.55 12.01 0.36
N ILE A 29 7.00 12.69 1.35
CA ILE A 29 5.81 13.52 1.24
C ILE A 29 6.23 14.98 1.36
N LYS A 30 5.89 15.76 0.34
CA LYS A 30 6.11 17.21 0.36
C LYS A 30 5.03 17.88 1.21
N PRO A 31 5.40 18.81 2.08
CA PRO A 31 4.46 19.63 2.83
C PRO A 31 3.70 20.58 1.90
N GLU A 32 2.54 21.07 2.36
CA GLU A 32 1.76 22.10 1.66
C GLU A 32 2.48 23.47 1.62
N SER A 33 3.37 23.69 2.60
CA SER A 33 4.19 24.91 2.69
C SER A 33 5.61 24.65 2.19
N GLU A 34 6.08 25.44 1.22
CA GLU A 34 7.46 25.36 0.70
C GLU A 34 8.54 25.68 1.76
N GLU A 35 8.15 26.21 2.93
CA GLU A 35 9.06 26.53 4.03
C GLU A 35 9.34 25.32 4.94
N GLU A 36 8.60 24.23 4.79
CA GLU A 36 8.73 23.01 5.60
C GLU A 36 9.61 21.96 4.89
N GLU A 37 10.28 21.12 5.68
CA GLU A 37 11.08 20.02 5.13
C GLU A 37 10.17 18.85 4.73
N ASN A 38 10.60 18.11 3.70
CA ASN A 38 9.89 16.89 3.29
C ASN A 38 9.88 15.87 4.43
N GLU A 39 8.73 15.24 4.64
CA GLU A 39 8.57 14.19 5.65
C GLU A 39 8.64 12.83 4.97
N VAL A 40 9.27 11.85 5.62
CA VAL A 40 9.32 10.48 5.13
C VAL A 40 8.43 9.61 6.00
N PHE A 41 7.37 9.08 5.41
CA PHE A 41 6.45 8.15 6.08
C PHE A 41 6.58 6.75 5.50
N LEU A 42 6.46 5.74 6.37
CA LEU A 42 6.25 4.39 5.90
C LEU A 42 4.82 4.30 5.37
N THR A 43 4.69 4.24 4.05
CA THR A 43 3.40 4.28 3.34
C THR A 43 3.16 2.94 2.68
N ARG A 44 2.02 2.33 2.97
CA ARG A 44 1.55 1.13 2.32
C ARG A 44 0.94 1.50 0.98
N VAL A 45 1.49 0.92 -0.09
CA VAL A 45 1.02 1.05 -1.46
C VAL A 45 0.35 -0.25 -1.85
N LYS A 46 -0.95 -0.19 -2.14
CA LYS A 46 -1.73 -1.31 -2.66
C LYS A 46 -2.10 -1.02 -4.12
N ILE A 47 -1.89 -1.99 -5.01
CA ILE A 47 -2.37 -1.96 -6.40
C ILE A 47 -3.35 -3.11 -6.58
N ILE A 48 -4.55 -2.78 -7.02
CA ILE A 48 -5.68 -3.69 -7.22
C ILE A 48 -6.04 -3.68 -8.71
N LEU A 49 -6.22 -4.87 -9.28
CA LEU A 49 -6.60 -5.04 -10.68
C LEU A 49 -8.03 -5.56 -10.79
N HIS A 50 -8.82 -4.91 -11.63
CA HIS A 50 -10.15 -5.37 -12.01
C HIS A 50 -10.05 -5.91 -13.43
N GLU A 51 -10.36 -7.19 -13.59
CA GLU A 51 -10.38 -7.86 -14.88
C GLU A 51 -11.82 -8.25 -15.21
N ASN A 52 -12.18 -8.16 -16.48
CA ASN A 52 -13.46 -8.66 -16.96
C ASN A 52 -13.58 -10.16 -16.68
N GLU A 53 -14.62 -10.58 -15.96
CA GLU A 53 -14.79 -12.00 -15.58
C GLU A 53 -14.88 -12.97 -16.76
N SER A 54 -15.38 -12.50 -17.91
CA SER A 54 -15.59 -13.34 -19.10
C SER A 54 -14.39 -13.40 -20.03
N THR A 55 -13.69 -12.29 -20.20
CA THR A 55 -12.57 -12.18 -21.17
C THR A 55 -11.20 -12.24 -20.50
N GLY A 56 -11.11 -11.97 -19.20
CA GLY A 56 -9.84 -11.82 -18.47
C GLY A 56 -9.08 -10.54 -18.84
N GLN A 57 -9.70 -9.62 -19.58
CA GLN A 57 -9.09 -8.35 -19.98
C GLN A 57 -9.06 -7.39 -18.79
N LEU A 58 -7.94 -6.67 -18.62
CA LEU A 58 -7.82 -5.63 -17.60
C LEU A 58 -8.78 -4.48 -17.89
N GLU A 59 -9.65 -4.15 -16.94
CA GLU A 59 -10.64 -3.07 -17.03
C GLU A 59 -10.22 -1.85 -16.21
N ASN A 60 -9.63 -2.07 -15.03
CA ASN A 60 -9.21 -1.00 -14.15
C ASN A 60 -7.97 -1.36 -13.33
N VAL A 61 -7.14 -0.35 -13.08
CA VAL A 61 -6.03 -0.38 -12.15
C VAL A 61 -6.29 0.65 -11.06
N HIS A 62 -6.52 0.18 -9.84
CA HIS A 62 -6.77 1.01 -8.67
C HIS A 62 -5.56 1.00 -7.75
N LEU A 63 -5.18 2.16 -7.25
CA LEU A 63 -4.07 2.34 -6.33
C LEU A 63 -4.59 2.96 -5.04
N GLU A 64 -4.10 2.47 -3.91
CA GLU A 64 -4.38 3.02 -2.58
C GLU A 64 -3.06 3.31 -1.85
N LEU A 65 -2.99 4.48 -1.21
CA LEU A 65 -1.89 4.91 -0.36
C LEU A 65 -2.41 5.13 1.06
N THR A 66 -1.81 4.43 2.02
CA THR A 66 -2.17 4.57 3.45
C THR A 66 -0.94 4.61 4.34
N THR A 67 -1.05 5.26 5.51
CA THR A 67 -0.01 5.23 6.55
C THR A 67 -0.62 4.85 7.90
N ASP A 68 0.23 4.39 8.82
CA ASP A 68 -0.12 4.13 10.21
C ASP A 68 0.06 5.36 11.10
N VAL A 69 0.72 6.42 10.61
CA VAL A 69 0.92 7.67 11.36
C VAL A 69 -0.38 8.49 11.41
N ASP A 70 -1.09 8.56 10.29
CA ASP A 70 -2.39 9.20 10.17
C ASP A 70 -3.39 8.23 9.54
N LEU A 71 -4.39 7.84 10.33
CA LEU A 71 -5.44 6.92 9.90
C LEU A 71 -6.34 7.49 8.79
N PHE A 72 -6.41 8.82 8.68
CA PHE A 72 -7.19 9.51 7.66
C PHE A 72 -6.39 9.79 6.38
N PHE A 73 -5.07 9.50 6.39
CA PHE A 73 -4.29 9.50 5.17
C PHE A 73 -4.72 8.29 4.33
N PHE A 74 -5.59 8.56 3.36
CA PHE A 74 -6.04 7.60 2.38
C PHE A 74 -6.20 8.31 1.04
N TYR A 75 -5.27 8.05 0.14
CA TYR A 75 -5.31 8.59 -1.21
C TYR A 75 -5.48 7.45 -2.20
N GLU A 76 -6.27 7.71 -3.22
CA GLU A 76 -6.56 6.73 -4.25
C GLU A 76 -6.36 7.30 -5.65
N ALA A 77 -6.01 6.41 -6.58
CA ALA A 77 -6.00 6.69 -8.00
C ALA A 77 -6.66 5.53 -8.74
N SER A 78 -7.36 5.81 -9.83
CA SER A 78 -8.01 4.78 -10.63
C SER A 78 -7.85 5.07 -12.12
N TYR A 79 -7.32 4.09 -12.85
CA TYR A 79 -7.07 4.19 -14.27
C TYR A 79 -7.77 3.06 -15.00
N ASN A 80 -8.66 3.41 -15.94
CA ASN A 80 -9.15 2.49 -16.96
C ASN A 80 -8.37 2.76 -18.27
N GLU A 81 -8.69 2.01 -19.33
CA GLU A 81 -7.97 2.16 -20.61
C GLU A 81 -8.09 3.59 -21.18
N GLU A 82 -9.25 4.25 -21.03
CA GLU A 82 -9.47 5.62 -21.52
C GLU A 82 -8.63 6.65 -20.74
N SER A 83 -8.71 6.65 -19.41
CA SER A 83 -7.94 7.60 -18.59
C SER A 83 -6.44 7.32 -18.65
N TYR A 84 -6.04 6.04 -18.81
CA TYR A 84 -4.67 5.68 -19.08
C TYR A 84 -4.17 6.21 -20.43
N ASN A 85 -4.99 6.17 -21.49
CA ASN A 85 -4.56 6.71 -22.79
C ASN A 85 -4.30 8.22 -22.73
N VAL A 86 -5.08 8.96 -21.94
CA VAL A 86 -4.82 10.38 -21.66
C VAL A 86 -3.48 10.55 -20.92
N LEU A 87 -3.25 9.75 -19.86
CA LEU A 87 -1.97 9.74 -19.12
C LEU A 87 -0.78 9.45 -20.06
N LYS A 88 -0.93 8.42 -20.89
CA LYS A 88 0.06 7.96 -21.87
C LYS A 88 0.42 9.05 -22.86
N GLU A 89 -0.55 9.76 -23.41
CA GLU A 89 -0.31 10.87 -24.35
C GLU A 89 0.37 12.05 -23.65
N ASN A 90 -0.11 12.44 -22.46
CA ASN A 90 0.41 13.56 -21.70
C ASN A 90 1.87 13.35 -21.29
N GLN A 91 2.22 12.14 -20.89
CA GLN A 91 3.55 11.80 -20.37
C GLN A 91 4.43 11.03 -21.37
N ARG A 92 3.93 10.82 -22.60
CA ARG A 92 4.63 10.12 -23.70
C ARG A 92 5.09 8.71 -23.32
N LEU A 93 4.25 7.98 -22.61
CA LEU A 93 4.53 6.58 -22.25
C LEU A 93 4.46 5.70 -23.51
N GLU A 94 5.34 4.71 -23.62
CA GLU A 94 5.39 3.82 -24.79
C GLU A 94 4.62 2.50 -24.56
N ILE A 95 4.35 2.15 -23.31
CA ILE A 95 3.72 0.88 -22.91
C ILE A 95 2.20 0.85 -23.14
N THR A 96 1.59 -0.32 -23.12
CA THR A 96 0.12 -0.48 -23.18
C THR A 96 -0.50 -0.47 -21.79
N PHE A 97 -1.83 -0.34 -21.72
CA PHE A 97 -2.56 -0.39 -20.46
C PHE A 97 -2.33 -1.72 -19.71
N ASP A 98 -2.31 -2.86 -20.42
CA ASP A 98 -2.02 -4.18 -19.81
C ASP A 98 -0.61 -4.28 -19.19
N GLN A 99 0.34 -3.47 -19.67
CA GLN A 99 1.72 -3.45 -19.15
C GLN A 99 1.90 -2.45 -18.00
N PHE A 100 0.95 -1.54 -17.81
CA PHE A 100 1.06 -0.45 -16.85
C PHE A 100 1.19 -0.93 -15.39
N PRO A 101 0.43 -1.92 -14.90
CA PRO A 101 0.61 -2.45 -13.55
C PRO A 101 2.02 -2.99 -13.27
N GLU A 102 2.59 -3.74 -14.22
CA GLU A 102 3.91 -4.33 -14.04
C GLU A 102 4.99 -3.24 -14.02
N LEU A 103 4.90 -2.21 -14.88
CA LEU A 103 5.82 -1.07 -14.80
C LEU A 103 5.77 -0.40 -13.42
N MET A 104 4.57 -0.12 -12.89
CA MET A 104 4.44 0.51 -11.57
C MET A 104 5.08 -0.33 -10.48
N LYS A 105 4.81 -1.64 -10.47
CA LYS A 105 5.41 -2.58 -9.54
C LYS A 105 6.93 -2.60 -9.67
N GLU A 106 7.48 -2.69 -10.89
CA GLU A 106 8.93 -2.68 -11.11
C GLU A 106 9.57 -1.42 -10.54
N VAL A 107 9.01 -0.24 -10.82
CA VAL A 107 9.55 1.03 -10.32
C VAL A 107 9.45 1.12 -8.80
N LEU A 108 8.33 0.70 -8.19
CA LEU A 108 8.16 0.67 -6.74
C LEU A 108 9.16 -0.29 -6.06
N GLU A 109 9.43 -1.44 -6.67
CA GLU A 109 10.41 -2.40 -6.16
C GLU A 109 11.86 -1.91 -6.31
N GLN A 110 12.15 -1.22 -7.42
CA GLN A 110 13.44 -0.53 -7.60
C GLN A 110 13.62 0.59 -6.59
N TYR A 111 12.60 1.38 -6.32
CA TYR A 111 12.62 2.39 -5.26
C TYR A 111 12.92 1.80 -3.89
N ALA A 112 12.22 0.71 -3.53
CA ALA A 112 12.42 0.03 -2.25
C ALA A 112 13.81 -0.61 -2.11
N SER A 113 14.44 -1.02 -3.21
CA SER A 113 15.72 -1.74 -3.19
C SER A 113 16.94 -0.85 -3.47
N ASN A 114 16.75 0.22 -4.24
CA ASN A 114 17.80 1.08 -4.80
C ASN A 114 17.43 2.57 -4.64
N SER A 115 17.17 2.99 -3.40
CA SER A 115 16.72 4.35 -3.06
C SER A 115 17.70 5.48 -3.43
N ASP A 116 18.94 5.16 -3.80
CA ASP A 116 19.92 6.14 -4.29
C ASP A 116 19.76 6.45 -5.79
N GLU A 117 19.14 5.54 -6.54
CA GLU A 117 18.94 5.62 -7.99
C GLU A 117 17.48 5.88 -8.36
N TYR A 118 16.53 5.43 -7.55
CA TYR A 118 15.10 5.61 -7.77
C TYR A 118 14.52 6.47 -6.66
N PHE A 119 13.60 7.37 -7.02
CA PHE A 119 12.96 8.31 -6.11
C PHE A 119 11.47 8.33 -6.39
N VAL A 120 10.68 8.36 -5.31
CA VAL A 120 9.23 8.50 -5.38
C VAL A 120 8.85 9.60 -4.39
N THR A 121 8.20 10.65 -4.91
CA THR A 121 7.78 11.79 -4.10
C THR A 121 6.30 12.01 -4.27
N PHE A 122 5.60 12.18 -3.15
CA PHE A 122 4.18 12.49 -3.11
C PHE A 122 4.00 13.98 -2.80
N ASP A 123 3.36 14.69 -3.72
CA ASP A 123 3.15 16.13 -3.69
C ASP A 123 1.67 16.44 -3.49
N ARG A 124 1.34 17.13 -2.39
CA ARG A 124 -0.01 17.61 -2.11
C ARG A 124 -0.17 19.01 -2.71
N LYS A 125 -0.48 19.08 -4.01
CA LYS A 125 -0.60 20.36 -4.72
C LYS A 125 -1.79 21.19 -4.22
N SER A 126 -2.88 20.54 -3.82
CA SER A 126 -4.08 21.13 -3.20
C SER A 126 -4.92 20.05 -2.52
N ASP A 127 -5.87 20.43 -1.66
CA ASP A 127 -6.76 19.52 -0.90
C ASP A 127 -7.32 18.33 -1.73
N ASP A 128 -7.68 18.56 -2.99
CA ASP A 128 -8.32 17.56 -3.85
C ASP A 128 -7.40 16.99 -4.95
N CYS A 129 -6.18 17.50 -5.09
CA CYS A 129 -5.27 17.12 -6.17
C CYS A 129 -3.87 16.88 -5.62
N CYS A 130 -3.53 15.60 -5.51
CA CYS A 130 -2.21 15.15 -5.13
C CYS A 130 -1.55 14.45 -6.32
N SER A 131 -0.23 14.40 -6.34
CA SER A 131 0.51 13.71 -7.39
C SER A 131 1.68 12.92 -6.84
N MET A 132 1.87 11.71 -7.34
CA MET A 132 3.03 10.88 -7.04
C MET A 132 3.96 10.86 -8.24
N LEU A 133 5.15 11.43 -8.09
CA LEU A 133 6.17 11.51 -9.13
C LEU A 133 7.21 10.40 -8.93
N PHE A 134 7.44 9.62 -9.98
CA PHE A 134 8.46 8.57 -10.03
C PHE A 134 9.64 9.05 -10.86
N GLN A 135 10.85 9.04 -10.28
CA GLN A 135 12.05 9.51 -10.94
C GLN A 135 13.20 8.50 -10.83
N GLN A 136 14.06 8.49 -11.84
CA GLN A 136 15.32 7.77 -11.82
C GLN A 136 16.48 8.75 -11.93
N ARG A 137 17.43 8.67 -11.01
CA ARG A 137 18.72 9.34 -11.08
C ARG A 137 19.65 8.54 -11.98
N LEU A 138 19.95 9.11 -13.14
CA LEU A 138 21.06 8.68 -13.98
C LEU A 138 22.33 9.41 -13.57
N ARG A 139 23.47 8.99 -14.12
CA ARG A 139 24.80 9.54 -13.80
C ARG A 139 24.91 11.07 -13.87
N PHE A 140 24.14 11.73 -14.72
CA PHE A 140 24.25 13.17 -14.98
C PHE A 140 22.94 13.97 -14.81
N LYS A 141 21.81 13.30 -14.55
CA LYS A 141 20.51 13.94 -14.37
C LYS A 141 19.49 13.00 -13.75
N CYS A 142 18.48 13.55 -13.10
CA CYS A 142 17.24 12.84 -12.80
C CYS A 142 16.31 12.89 -14.03
N VAL A 143 15.59 11.81 -14.27
CA VAL A 143 14.60 11.69 -15.33
C VAL A 143 13.29 11.23 -14.71
N ASP A 144 12.21 11.91 -15.07
CA ASP A 144 10.86 11.52 -14.68
C ASP A 144 10.45 10.29 -15.48
N ILE A 145 10.00 9.25 -14.78
CA ILE A 145 9.51 8.01 -15.39
C ILE A 145 8.03 8.21 -15.74
N PHE A 146 7.21 8.56 -14.74
CA PHE A 146 5.82 8.98 -14.87
C PHE A 146 5.36 9.67 -13.58
N GLU A 147 4.23 10.36 -13.65
CA GLU A 147 3.55 11.02 -12.54
C GLU A 147 2.10 10.52 -12.48
N LEU A 148 1.60 10.18 -11.30
CA LEU A 148 0.22 9.74 -11.12
C LEU A 148 -0.55 10.76 -10.31
N GLU A 149 -1.80 10.99 -10.66
CA GLU A 149 -2.70 11.88 -9.94
C GLU A 149 -3.54 11.07 -8.95
N PHE A 150 -3.61 11.57 -7.72
CA PHE A 150 -4.33 10.99 -6.61
C PHE A 150 -5.34 11.98 -6.05
N SER A 151 -6.45 11.45 -5.57
CA SER A 151 -7.47 12.18 -4.81
C SER A 151 -7.63 11.55 -3.43
N PRO A 152 -8.03 12.34 -2.41
CA PRO A 152 -8.42 11.77 -1.13
C PRO A 152 -9.63 10.85 -1.33
N ALA A 153 -9.63 9.68 -0.67
CA ALA A 153 -10.79 8.80 -0.71
C ALA A 153 -11.97 9.39 0.08
N SER A 154 -13.18 8.91 -0.20
CA SER A 154 -14.39 9.35 0.51
C SER A 154 -14.34 9.04 2.01
N ASN A 155 -14.85 9.94 2.86
CA ASN A 155 -14.87 9.74 4.32
C ASN A 155 -15.52 8.41 4.75
N ASP A 156 -16.60 8.00 4.07
CA ASP A 156 -17.28 6.74 4.36
C ASP A 156 -16.34 5.55 4.10
N TYR A 157 -15.63 5.56 2.96
CA TYR A 157 -14.66 4.52 2.62
C TYR A 157 -13.46 4.52 3.58
N VAL A 158 -12.95 5.69 3.95
CA VAL A 158 -11.88 5.82 4.96
C VAL A 158 -12.31 5.22 6.30
N HIS A 159 -13.53 5.46 6.74
CA HIS A 159 -14.06 4.87 7.97
C HIS A 159 -14.13 3.34 7.89
N ASP A 160 -14.63 2.79 6.79
CA ASP A 160 -14.69 1.34 6.56
C ASP A 160 -13.29 0.71 6.56
N GLN A 161 -12.32 1.37 5.90
CA GLN A 161 -10.92 0.95 5.85
C GLN A 161 -10.24 1.00 7.22
N ILE A 162 -10.43 2.06 8.00
CA ILE A 162 -9.93 2.15 9.38
C ILE A 162 -10.51 1.01 10.22
N GLN A 163 -11.82 0.77 10.12
CA GLN A 163 -12.50 -0.28 10.88
C GLN A 163 -12.00 -1.67 10.50
N TYR A 164 -11.77 -1.92 9.21
CA TYR A 164 -11.16 -3.14 8.68
C TYR A 164 -9.74 -3.33 9.21
N ARG A 165 -8.85 -2.35 9.04
CA ARG A 165 -7.46 -2.40 9.50
C ARG A 165 -7.36 -2.63 11.01
N PHE A 166 -8.22 -1.97 11.79
CA PHE A 166 -8.30 -2.19 13.24
C PHE A 166 -8.71 -3.63 13.59
N ASN A 167 -9.72 -4.17 12.91
CA ASN A 167 -10.17 -5.54 13.15
C ASN A 167 -9.13 -6.58 12.76
N LEU A 168 -8.41 -6.34 11.66
CA LEU A 168 -7.31 -7.20 11.19
C LEU A 168 -6.18 -7.21 12.23
N ALA A 169 -5.67 -6.05 12.63
CA ALA A 169 -4.61 -5.94 13.64
C ALA A 169 -5.04 -6.57 14.98
N ARG A 170 -6.30 -6.37 15.40
CA ARG A 170 -6.85 -6.99 16.60
C ARG A 170 -6.90 -8.51 16.50
N ALA A 171 -7.26 -9.05 15.34
CA ALA A 171 -7.31 -10.49 15.08
C ALA A 171 -5.90 -11.11 15.10
N GLU A 172 -4.93 -10.46 14.48
CA GLU A 172 -3.52 -10.89 14.48
C GLU A 172 -2.94 -10.94 15.89
N VAL A 173 -3.12 -9.87 16.68
CA VAL A 173 -2.68 -9.83 18.09
C VAL A 173 -3.34 -10.94 18.90
N LYS A 174 -4.62 -11.24 18.66
CA LYS A 174 -5.32 -12.34 19.32
C LYS A 174 -4.75 -13.70 18.92
N SER A 175 -4.44 -13.91 17.64
CA SER A 175 -3.82 -15.15 17.16
C SER A 175 -2.45 -15.36 17.78
N ALA A 176 -1.57 -14.36 17.71
CA ALA A 176 -0.23 -14.43 18.27
C ALA A 176 -0.23 -14.71 19.79
N ARG A 177 -1.19 -14.10 20.54
CA ARG A 177 -1.36 -14.39 21.97
C ARG A 177 -1.80 -15.84 22.23
N THR A 178 -2.65 -16.39 21.37
CA THR A 178 -3.15 -17.76 21.47
C THR A 178 -2.01 -18.75 21.21
N GLU A 179 -1.25 -18.55 20.13
CA GLU A 179 -0.08 -19.37 19.79
C GLU A 179 0.97 -19.37 20.89
N LEU A 180 1.25 -18.18 21.46
CA LEU A 180 2.16 -18.04 22.59
C LEU A 180 1.66 -18.81 23.82
N SER A 181 0.36 -18.71 24.14
CA SER A 181 -0.25 -19.45 25.25
C SER A 181 -0.13 -20.96 25.06
N ASP A 182 -0.38 -21.47 23.85
CA ASP A 182 -0.28 -22.89 23.52
C ASP A 182 1.17 -23.40 23.62
N LEU A 183 2.13 -22.61 23.14
CA LEU A 183 3.55 -22.91 23.29
C LEU A 183 3.96 -22.94 24.77
N TYR A 184 3.48 -22.00 25.59
CA TYR A 184 3.71 -22.02 27.04
C TYR A 184 3.12 -23.27 27.71
N ALA A 185 1.92 -23.69 27.30
CA ALA A 185 1.29 -24.92 27.81
C ALA A 185 2.10 -26.17 27.43
N LEU A 186 2.57 -26.25 26.18
CA LEU A 186 3.43 -27.34 25.71
C LEU A 186 4.78 -27.38 26.43
N LEU A 187 5.44 -26.24 26.63
CA LEU A 187 6.69 -26.16 27.39
C LEU A 187 6.51 -26.58 28.84
N LYS A 188 5.38 -26.22 29.47
CA LYS A 188 5.06 -26.62 30.84
C LYS A 188 4.95 -28.15 30.98
N ILE A 189 4.45 -28.82 29.95
CA ILE A 189 4.31 -30.28 29.91
C ILE A 189 5.66 -30.95 29.58
N LYS A 190 6.37 -30.48 28.55
CA LYS A 190 7.54 -31.16 28.00
C LYS A 190 8.87 -30.82 28.71
N ASN A 191 9.05 -29.59 29.16
CA ASN A 191 10.32 -29.13 29.76
C ASN A 191 10.09 -28.05 30.84
N PRO A 192 9.52 -28.44 32.00
CA PRO A 192 9.16 -27.49 33.06
C PRO A 192 10.35 -26.72 33.68
N ASN A 193 11.58 -27.20 33.50
CA ASN A 193 12.79 -26.54 33.99
C ASN A 193 13.19 -25.31 33.14
N VAL A 194 12.87 -25.27 31.85
CA VAL A 194 13.13 -24.11 30.98
C VAL A 194 12.30 -22.90 31.43
N LEU A 195 11.05 -23.12 31.83
CA LEU A 195 10.17 -22.07 32.37
C LEU A 195 10.67 -21.45 33.67
N LYS A 196 11.47 -22.18 34.46
CA LYS A 196 12.09 -21.64 35.69
C LYS A 196 13.26 -20.71 35.38
N GLN A 197 13.93 -20.90 34.24
CA GLN A 197 15.09 -20.11 33.80
C GLN A 197 14.70 -18.87 32.98
N MET A 198 13.55 -18.88 32.30
CA MET A 198 13.04 -17.72 31.54
C MET A 198 12.33 -16.65 32.40
N ARG A 199 12.12 -16.89 33.71
CA ARG A 199 11.62 -15.83 34.58
C ARG A 199 12.69 -14.74 34.65
N PRO A 200 12.36 -13.47 34.35
CA PRO A 200 13.33 -12.41 34.48
C PRO A 200 13.86 -12.42 35.92
N ARG A 201 15.18 -12.40 36.08
CA ARG A 201 15.80 -12.12 37.37
C ARG A 201 15.27 -10.76 37.80
N LYS A 202 14.57 -10.74 38.93
CA LYS A 202 14.15 -9.50 39.60
C LYS A 202 15.35 -8.61 39.84
#